data_AF-A0A2T3W972-F1
#
_entry.id   AF-A0A2T3W972-F1
#
_cell.length_a   1.000
_cell.length_b   1.000
_cell.length_c   1.000
_cell.angle_alpha   90.00
_cell.angle_beta   90.00
_cell.angle_gamma   90.00
#
_symmetry.space_group_name_H-M   'P 1'
#
loop_
_entity.id
_entity.type
_entity.pdbx_description
1 polymer ?
#
loop_
_entity_poly.entity_id
_entity_poly.type
_entity_poly.pdbx_seq_one_letter_code
_entity_poly.pdbx_strand_id
1 'polypeptide(L)'
;MRSLLPLLLCGLAAAAPVPTVTPVLATLPGEAAPYLLGAWTGRNWVGPAPARAQVAAGASYTRLSLGARPQAVRGAGVRPLDVPCEQTLTVPVSPAPALPGGALFVGGGGRPQPRPVTLLPTTNATYAALVRAELVRRGLQAPVVRLTRLVRADLDGNGTQEVLIEASRFRERSGHFPPPVGQSGDYSLLLLRQVVAGRAVTTVLGEHVAPLKSWDPGSDAPMPMATLYRLAGVADLNGDGRMELAVFGAYYEGAGVSVLEWTPAGVRQTPLESGCGV
;
A
#
# COMPACT_ATOMS: atom_id res chain seq x y z
N MET A 1 -30.03 -57.72 29.38
CA MET A 1 -29.40 -56.40 29.63
C MET A 1 -29.30 -55.68 28.30
N ARG A 2 -30.13 -54.66 28.06
CA ARG A 2 -30.16 -53.85 26.84
C ARG A 2 -29.19 -52.68 27.02
N SER A 3 -28.02 -52.73 26.38
CA SER A 3 -27.11 -51.57 26.32
C SER A 3 -27.54 -50.66 25.18
N LEU A 4 -28.05 -49.49 25.54
CA LEU A 4 -28.26 -48.35 24.65
C LEU A 4 -26.93 -47.59 24.52
N LEU A 5 -26.34 -47.58 23.32
CA LEU A 5 -25.23 -46.72 22.95
C LEU A 5 -25.78 -45.32 22.59
N PRO A 6 -25.28 -44.22 23.17
CA PRO A 6 -25.66 -42.88 22.71
C PRO A 6 -24.86 -42.53 21.45
N LEU A 7 -25.57 -42.27 20.36
CA LEU A 7 -25.01 -41.64 19.17
C LEU A 7 -24.71 -40.16 19.49
N LEU A 8 -23.43 -39.81 19.63
CA LEU A 8 -23.01 -38.39 19.60
C LEU A 8 -23.14 -37.89 18.16
N LEU A 9 -24.15 -37.06 17.89
CA LEU A 9 -24.14 -36.20 16.71
C LEU A 9 -23.14 -35.06 16.94
N CYS A 10 -21.98 -35.13 16.29
CA CYS A 10 -21.14 -33.96 16.09
C CYS A 10 -21.90 -32.96 15.21
N GLY A 11 -22.29 -31.82 15.79
CA GLY A 11 -22.82 -30.70 15.03
C GLY A 11 -21.78 -30.19 14.04
N LEU A 12 -22.11 -30.26 12.75
CA LEU A 12 -21.41 -29.54 11.70
C LEU A 12 -21.52 -28.04 12.02
N ALA A 13 -20.41 -27.41 12.39
CA ALA A 13 -20.32 -25.96 12.41
C ALA A 13 -20.54 -25.47 10.98
N ALA A 14 -21.65 -24.80 10.71
CA ALA A 14 -21.88 -24.13 9.45
C ALA A 14 -20.75 -23.10 9.24
N ALA A 15 -19.93 -23.31 8.21
CA ALA A 15 -18.96 -22.31 7.79
C ALA A 15 -19.73 -21.02 7.46
N ALA A 16 -19.36 -19.90 8.09
CA ALA A 16 -19.93 -18.61 7.75
C ALA A 16 -19.76 -18.37 6.23
N PRO A 17 -20.78 -17.85 5.52
CA PRO A 17 -20.64 -17.56 4.11
C PRO A 17 -19.46 -16.62 3.91
N VAL A 18 -18.50 -17.04 3.08
CA VAL A 18 -17.41 -16.18 2.64
C VAL A 18 -18.04 -14.93 2.04
N PRO A 19 -17.73 -13.74 2.54
CA PRO A 19 -18.32 -12.52 2.01
C PRO A 19 -18.06 -12.46 0.51
N THR A 20 -19.13 -12.25 -0.24
CA THR A 20 -19.12 -12.22 -1.71
C THR A 20 -18.28 -11.05 -2.26
N VAL A 21 -17.90 -10.12 -1.40
CA VAL A 21 -17.11 -8.92 -1.71
C VAL A 21 -16.16 -8.61 -0.57
N THR A 22 -14.91 -8.29 -0.91
CA THR A 22 -13.88 -7.78 0.02
C THR A 22 -13.56 -6.33 -0.34
N PRO A 23 -14.19 -5.34 0.32
CA PRO A 23 -13.82 -3.94 0.14
C PRO A 23 -12.44 -3.66 0.71
N VAL A 24 -11.70 -2.77 0.03
CA VAL A 24 -10.35 -2.35 0.43
C VAL A 24 -10.35 -0.84 0.63
N LEU A 25 -9.87 -0.41 1.79
CA LEU A 25 -9.67 1.00 2.12
C LEU A 25 -8.21 1.27 2.46
N ALA A 26 -7.78 2.52 2.30
CA ALA A 26 -6.47 2.98 2.78
C ALA A 26 -6.55 4.38 3.39
N THR A 27 -5.76 4.65 4.42
CA THR A 27 -5.58 6.04 4.90
C THR A 27 -4.41 6.70 4.21
N LEU A 28 -4.65 7.92 3.71
CA LEU A 28 -3.56 8.80 3.32
C LEU A 28 -2.89 9.37 4.59
N PRO A 29 -1.58 9.66 4.56
CA PRO A 29 -0.91 10.30 5.69
C PRO A 29 -1.58 11.62 6.07
N GLY A 30 -2.01 11.74 7.33
CA GLY A 30 -2.71 12.93 7.83
C GLY A 30 -4.23 12.85 7.76
N GLU A 31 -4.80 11.85 7.09
CA GLU A 31 -6.24 11.69 6.93
C GLU A 31 -6.87 10.75 7.97
N ALA A 32 -7.96 11.19 8.58
CA ALA A 32 -8.67 10.42 9.60
C ALA A 32 -9.66 9.40 8.98
N ALA A 33 -10.20 9.68 7.80
CA ALA A 33 -11.13 8.80 7.11
C ALA A 33 -10.40 8.00 6.03
N PRO A 34 -10.41 6.65 6.08
CA PRO A 34 -9.90 5.83 5.00
C PRO A 34 -10.66 6.06 3.68
N TYR A 35 -9.93 6.06 2.58
CA TYR A 35 -10.43 6.17 1.23
C TYR A 35 -10.82 4.77 0.75
N LEU A 36 -12.00 4.63 0.16
CA LEU A 36 -12.40 3.40 -0.53
C LEU A 36 -11.58 3.31 -1.83
N LEU A 37 -10.74 2.28 -1.92
CA LEU A 37 -9.95 2.00 -3.13
C LEU A 37 -10.75 1.20 -4.15
N GLY A 38 -11.66 0.36 -3.67
CA GLY A 38 -12.42 -0.57 -4.50
C GLY A 38 -12.73 -1.85 -3.74
N ALA A 39 -12.93 -2.94 -4.46
CA ALA A 39 -13.20 -4.24 -3.86
C ALA A 39 -12.78 -5.41 -4.74
N TRP A 40 -12.53 -6.56 -4.11
CA TRP A 40 -12.56 -7.86 -4.77
C TRP A 40 -13.99 -8.43 -4.74
N THR A 41 -14.49 -8.93 -5.87
CA THR A 41 -15.85 -9.48 -6.00
C THR A 41 -15.90 -11.02 -5.93
N GLY A 42 -14.82 -11.65 -5.48
CA GLY A 42 -14.63 -13.10 -5.57
C GLY A 42 -14.10 -13.58 -6.92
N ARG A 43 -14.16 -12.75 -7.96
CA ARG A 43 -13.65 -13.07 -9.31
C ARG A 43 -12.85 -11.93 -9.95
N ASN A 44 -13.30 -10.71 -9.76
CA ASN A 44 -12.69 -9.54 -10.40
C ASN A 44 -12.46 -8.43 -9.38
N TRP A 45 -11.41 -7.65 -9.63
CA TRP A 45 -11.24 -6.35 -9.02
C TRP A 45 -12.22 -5.35 -9.62
N VAL A 46 -12.82 -4.52 -8.77
CA VAL A 46 -13.62 -3.37 -9.18
C VAL A 46 -13.14 -2.11 -8.47
N GLY A 47 -13.16 -0.98 -9.17
CA GLY A 47 -12.77 0.31 -8.61
C GLY A 47 -13.76 0.87 -7.60
N PRO A 48 -13.52 2.09 -7.08
CA PRO A 48 -14.26 2.63 -5.94
C PRO A 48 -15.74 2.90 -6.25
N ALA A 49 -16.06 3.42 -7.43
CA ALA A 49 -17.44 3.74 -7.81
C ALA A 49 -18.35 2.49 -7.87
N PRO A 50 -17.98 1.38 -8.57
CA PRO A 50 -18.75 0.13 -8.50
C PRO A 50 -18.76 -0.50 -7.10
N ALA A 51 -17.68 -0.38 -6.33
CA ALA A 51 -17.60 -0.95 -4.98
C ALA A 51 -18.51 -0.25 -3.97
N ARG A 52 -18.89 1.02 -4.20
CA ARG A 52 -19.69 1.85 -3.28
C ARG A 52 -20.95 1.15 -2.79
N ALA A 53 -21.70 0.51 -3.68
CA ALA A 53 -22.97 -0.16 -3.34
C ALA A 53 -22.79 -1.40 -2.46
N GLN A 54 -21.57 -1.93 -2.38
CA GLN A 54 -21.23 -3.17 -1.68
C GLN A 54 -20.65 -2.90 -0.28
N VAL A 55 -20.41 -1.63 0.06
CA VAL A 55 -19.89 -1.22 1.36
C VAL A 55 -21.04 -0.82 2.28
N ALA A 56 -21.43 -1.74 3.16
CA ALA A 56 -22.46 -1.50 4.16
C ALA A 56 -21.94 -0.65 5.34
N ALA A 57 -22.81 0.21 5.89
CA ALA A 57 -22.56 0.83 7.19
C ALA A 57 -22.52 -0.24 8.29
N GLY A 58 -21.62 -0.07 9.26
CA GLY A 58 -21.37 -1.04 10.34
C GLY A 58 -20.49 -2.22 9.95
N ALA A 59 -20.07 -2.33 8.67
CA ALA A 59 -19.20 -3.40 8.19
C ALA A 59 -17.89 -3.45 8.98
N SER A 60 -17.43 -4.67 9.25
CA SER A 60 -16.16 -4.91 9.95
C SER A 60 -15.00 -4.93 8.96
N TYR A 61 -13.90 -4.31 9.38
CA TYR A 61 -12.64 -4.29 8.64
C TYR A 61 -11.51 -4.74 9.55
N THR A 62 -10.50 -5.36 8.96
CA THR A 62 -9.19 -5.56 9.59
C THR A 62 -8.27 -4.41 9.20
N ARG A 63 -7.93 -3.55 10.15
CA ARG A 63 -6.90 -2.51 10.04
C ARG A 63 -5.51 -3.15 10.11
N LEU A 64 -4.67 -2.81 9.13
CA LEU A 64 -3.32 -3.30 8.93
C LEU A 64 -2.36 -2.13 8.83
N SER A 65 -1.53 -1.94 9.85
CA SER A 65 -0.40 -1.01 9.82
C SER A 65 0.89 -1.81 9.71
N LEU A 66 1.85 -1.31 8.92
CA LEU A 66 3.12 -1.99 8.68
C LEU A 66 3.87 -2.25 10.01
N GLY A 67 4.19 -3.53 10.28
CA GLY A 67 4.87 -3.95 11.51
C GLY A 67 4.00 -4.01 12.76
N ALA A 68 2.71 -3.67 12.67
CA ALA A 68 1.77 -3.74 13.79
C ALA A 68 0.89 -5.00 13.71
N ARG A 69 0.29 -5.36 14.84
CA ARG A 69 -0.73 -6.43 14.86
C ARG A 69 -2.02 -5.94 14.17
N PRO A 70 -2.71 -6.81 13.41
CA PRO A 70 -4.02 -6.51 12.85
C PRO A 70 -5.03 -6.12 13.94
N GLN A 71 -5.93 -5.17 13.63
CA GLN A 71 -6.95 -4.70 14.57
C GLN A 71 -8.31 -4.64 13.90
N ALA A 72 -9.35 -5.13 14.58
CA ALA A 72 -10.71 -5.01 14.08
C ALA A 72 -11.24 -3.58 14.26
N VAL A 73 -11.87 -3.04 13.23
CA VAL A 73 -12.56 -1.73 13.25
C VAL A 73 -13.90 -1.83 12.54
N ARG A 74 -14.78 -0.83 12.72
CA ARG A 74 -16.09 -0.76 12.05
C ARG A 74 -16.17 0.48 11.15
N GLY A 75 -16.68 0.32 9.93
CA GLY A 75 -16.93 1.43 9.01
C GLY A 75 -18.31 2.07 9.20
N ALA A 76 -18.40 3.38 9.06
CA ALA A 76 -19.64 4.17 9.21
C ALA A 76 -20.47 4.30 7.92
N GLY A 77 -20.07 3.61 6.84
CA GLY A 77 -20.66 3.72 5.50
C GLY A 77 -19.89 4.69 4.59
N VAL A 78 -20.15 4.61 3.27
CA VAL A 78 -19.45 5.40 2.26
C VAL A 78 -19.94 6.84 2.25
N ARG A 79 -19.01 7.79 2.16
CA ARG A 79 -19.26 9.23 1.99
C ARG A 79 -18.33 9.81 0.92
N PRO A 80 -18.80 10.67 0.02
CA PRO A 80 -17.88 11.45 -0.80
C PRO A 80 -17.04 12.39 0.09
N LEU A 81 -15.85 12.77 -0.36
CA LEU A 81 -15.15 13.95 0.15
C LEU A 81 -15.89 15.23 -0.26
N ASP A 82 -15.44 16.35 0.29
CA ASP A 82 -15.87 17.67 -0.14
C ASP A 82 -15.13 18.12 -1.42
N VAL A 83 -15.60 19.21 -2.01
CA VAL A 83 -15.00 19.87 -3.18
C VAL A 83 -13.53 20.23 -2.89
N PRO A 84 -12.58 20.00 -3.82
CA PRO A 84 -12.77 19.58 -5.22
C PRO A 84 -12.71 18.05 -5.45
N CYS A 85 -12.85 17.25 -4.39
CA CYS A 85 -12.57 15.82 -4.41
C CYS A 85 -13.84 14.97 -4.30
N GLU A 86 -15.02 15.48 -4.65
CA GLU A 86 -16.32 14.83 -4.38
C GLU A 86 -16.51 13.45 -5.04
N GLN A 87 -15.69 13.12 -6.04
CA GLN A 87 -15.64 11.79 -6.65
C GLN A 87 -14.91 10.75 -5.77
N THR A 88 -14.07 11.22 -4.86
CA THR A 88 -13.31 10.41 -3.93
C THR A 88 -14.22 9.94 -2.81
N LEU A 89 -14.25 8.63 -2.58
CA LEU A 89 -15.11 8.01 -1.59
C LEU A 89 -14.30 7.65 -0.36
N THR A 90 -14.83 7.97 0.82
CA THR A 90 -14.26 7.58 2.12
C THR A 90 -15.23 6.70 2.90
N VAL A 91 -14.68 5.95 3.84
CA VAL A 91 -15.43 5.14 4.79
C VAL A 91 -14.85 5.42 6.18
N PRO A 92 -15.38 6.39 6.93
CA PRO A 92 -14.91 6.66 8.29
C PRO A 92 -14.96 5.39 9.15
N VAL A 93 -13.92 5.15 9.95
CA VAL A 93 -13.82 3.94 10.79
C VAL A 93 -13.74 4.27 12.28
N SER A 94 -14.22 3.35 13.11
CA SER A 94 -14.10 3.39 14.57
C SER A 94 -13.46 2.11 15.11
N PRO A 95 -12.41 2.21 15.97
CA PRO A 95 -11.70 3.44 16.33
C PRO A 95 -11.00 4.09 15.12
N ALA A 96 -10.92 5.42 15.14
CA ALA A 96 -10.25 6.17 14.09
C ALA A 96 -8.75 5.75 13.97
N PRO A 97 -8.14 5.91 12.78
CA PRO A 97 -6.71 5.70 12.59
C PRO A 97 -5.88 6.68 13.42
N ALA A 98 -4.72 6.22 13.91
CA ALA A 98 -3.75 7.11 14.54
C ALA A 98 -2.99 7.89 13.47
N LEU A 99 -2.97 9.22 13.59
CA LEU A 99 -2.17 10.09 12.72
C LEU A 99 -0.72 10.17 13.24
N PRO A 100 0.29 10.29 12.36
CA PRO A 100 0.20 10.44 10.90
C PRO A 100 0.30 9.11 10.12
N GLY A 101 -0.09 7.98 10.73
CA GLY A 101 0.13 6.65 10.16
C GLY A 101 -0.80 6.32 8.97
N GLY A 102 -0.22 5.73 7.92
CA GLY A 102 -0.98 5.03 6.88
C GLY A 102 -1.37 3.63 7.34
N ALA A 103 -2.51 3.13 6.88
CA ALA A 103 -2.99 1.78 7.11
C ALA A 103 -3.87 1.30 5.95
N LEU A 104 -3.88 -0.03 5.75
CA LEU A 104 -4.88 -0.71 4.93
C LEU A 104 -6.02 -1.22 5.78
N PHE A 105 -7.21 -1.30 5.19
CA PHE A 105 -8.41 -1.84 5.82
C PHE A 105 -9.03 -2.83 4.86
N VAL A 106 -9.12 -4.09 5.29
CA VAL A 106 -9.64 -5.17 4.45
C VAL A 106 -10.94 -5.66 5.06
N GLY A 107 -12.02 -5.61 4.28
CA GLY A 107 -13.30 -6.18 4.68
C GLY A 107 -13.28 -7.70 4.65
N GLY A 108 -14.39 -8.33 5.00
CA GLY A 108 -14.63 -9.73 4.65
C GLY A 108 -14.08 -10.80 5.61
N GLY A 109 -13.53 -10.42 6.78
CA GLY A 109 -13.29 -11.34 7.90
C GLY A 109 -12.21 -12.42 7.71
N GLY A 110 -11.49 -12.41 6.58
CA GLY A 110 -10.37 -13.32 6.31
C GLY A 110 -9.11 -13.00 7.14
N ARG A 111 -8.00 -13.67 6.81
CA ARG A 111 -6.67 -13.36 7.34
C ARG A 111 -5.86 -12.59 6.28
N PRO A 112 -6.06 -11.28 6.12
CA PRO A 112 -5.43 -10.50 5.04
C PRO A 112 -3.92 -10.34 5.21
N GLN A 113 -3.32 -10.81 6.30
CA GLN A 113 -1.88 -10.99 6.42
C GLN A 113 -1.59 -12.42 6.84
N PRO A 114 -1.61 -13.38 5.90
CA PRO A 114 -1.36 -14.78 6.21
C PRO A 114 0.08 -15.02 6.69
N ARG A 115 1.00 -14.08 6.42
CA ARG A 115 2.42 -14.13 6.77
C ARG A 115 2.88 -12.81 7.40
N PRO A 116 3.95 -12.82 8.23
CA PRO A 116 4.39 -11.62 8.93
C PRO A 116 4.91 -10.52 7.99
N VAL A 117 4.51 -9.28 8.27
CA VAL A 117 5.04 -8.06 7.64
C VAL A 117 5.91 -7.33 8.66
N THR A 118 7.24 -7.40 8.48
CA THR A 118 8.21 -6.94 9.50
C THR A 118 8.95 -5.70 9.06
N LEU A 119 9.07 -4.71 9.94
CA LEU A 119 9.93 -3.54 9.70
C LEU A 119 11.41 -3.90 9.93
N LEU A 120 12.28 -3.45 9.05
CA LEU A 120 13.74 -3.54 9.23
C LEU A 120 14.35 -2.16 9.57
N PRO A 121 15.52 -2.12 10.24
CA PRO A 121 16.21 -0.86 10.52
C PRO A 121 16.61 -0.12 9.23
N THR A 122 16.26 1.17 9.13
CA THR A 122 16.63 2.03 8.00
C THR A 122 18.13 2.37 7.94
N THR A 123 18.92 1.91 8.91
CA THR A 123 20.39 1.98 8.92
C THR A 123 21.06 0.81 8.22
N ASN A 124 20.30 -0.08 7.56
CA ASN A 124 20.84 -1.27 6.90
C ASN A 124 21.74 -0.90 5.70
N ALA A 125 23.05 -1.15 5.85
CA ALA A 125 24.07 -0.82 4.85
C ALA A 125 23.88 -1.55 3.51
N THR A 126 23.34 -2.77 3.51
CA THR A 126 23.11 -3.54 2.27
C THR A 126 22.07 -2.86 1.38
N TYR A 127 20.96 -2.43 1.97
CA TYR A 127 19.91 -1.72 1.22
C TYR A 127 20.31 -0.29 0.89
N ALA A 128 21.09 0.37 1.74
CA ALA A 128 21.64 1.69 1.43
C ALA A 128 22.60 1.64 0.23
N ALA A 129 23.45 0.61 0.15
CA ALA A 129 24.34 0.38 -0.99
C ALA A 129 23.56 0.07 -2.28
N LEU A 130 22.50 -0.74 -2.21
CA LEU A 130 21.61 -0.97 -3.35
C LEU A 130 20.99 0.33 -3.86
N VAL A 131 20.41 1.13 -2.95
CA VAL A 131 19.78 2.41 -3.34
C VAL A 131 20.82 3.37 -3.94
N ARG A 132 22.04 3.41 -3.38
CA ARG A 132 23.15 4.18 -3.96
C ARG A 132 23.43 3.75 -5.40
N ALA A 133 23.58 2.45 -5.64
CA ALA A 133 23.85 1.92 -6.98
C ALA A 133 22.72 2.26 -7.97
N GLU A 134 21.47 2.17 -7.52
CA GLU A 134 20.30 2.49 -8.32
C GLU A 134 20.24 3.99 -8.67
N LEU A 135 20.56 4.87 -7.74
CA LEU A 135 20.61 6.32 -7.99
C LEU A 135 21.79 6.71 -8.91
N VAL A 136 22.96 6.08 -8.75
CA VAL A 136 24.10 6.29 -9.66
C VAL A 136 23.77 5.84 -11.08
N ARG A 137 23.10 4.70 -11.25
CA ARG A 137 22.61 4.21 -12.55
C ARG A 137 21.67 5.20 -13.24
N ARG A 138 20.99 6.05 -12.46
CA ARG A 138 20.07 7.10 -12.91
C ARG A 138 20.75 8.47 -13.09
N GLY A 139 22.07 8.53 -12.97
CA GLY A 139 22.87 9.74 -13.22
C GLY A 139 23.23 10.56 -11.99
N LEU A 140 22.79 10.18 -10.78
CA LEU A 140 23.19 10.86 -9.55
C LEU A 140 24.57 10.35 -9.12
N GLN A 141 25.63 11.10 -9.44
CA GLN A 141 27.02 10.66 -9.24
C GLN A 141 27.43 10.46 -7.77
N ALA A 142 26.87 11.24 -6.83
CA ALA A 142 27.19 11.18 -5.40
C ALA A 142 25.93 11.30 -4.53
N PRO A 143 25.02 10.31 -4.58
CA PRO A 143 23.72 10.46 -3.93
C PRO A 143 23.87 10.40 -2.41
N VAL A 144 23.15 11.29 -1.72
CA VAL A 144 22.92 11.19 -0.27
C VAL A 144 21.74 10.24 -0.05
N VAL A 145 22.05 8.98 0.27
CA VAL A 145 21.05 7.94 0.47
C VAL A 145 20.33 8.12 1.80
N ARG A 146 19.00 8.15 1.76
CA ARG A 146 18.12 8.21 2.93
C ARG A 146 17.04 7.14 2.78
N LEU A 147 17.27 5.99 3.42
CA LEU A 147 16.23 4.97 3.57
C LEU A 147 15.17 5.50 4.55
N THR A 148 13.91 5.47 4.13
CA THR A 148 12.78 5.93 4.94
C THR A 148 11.95 4.79 5.49
N ARG A 149 11.96 3.63 4.83
CA ARG A 149 11.33 2.41 5.33
C ARG A 149 11.94 1.18 4.66
N LEU A 150 12.02 0.10 5.42
CA LEU A 150 12.29 -1.23 4.92
C LEU A 150 11.25 -2.19 5.48
N VAL A 151 10.59 -2.95 4.62
CA VAL A 151 9.61 -3.95 5.00
C VAL A 151 10.02 -5.29 4.43
N ARG A 152 9.96 -6.34 5.26
CA ARG A 152 10.24 -7.71 4.86
C ARG A 152 8.99 -8.56 5.04
N ALA A 153 8.64 -9.30 3.99
CA ALA A 153 7.50 -10.20 3.99
C ALA A 153 7.75 -11.32 2.94
N ASP A 154 7.17 -12.49 3.17
CA ASP A 154 7.00 -13.50 2.12
C ASP A 154 5.73 -13.13 1.36
N LEU A 155 5.84 -12.52 0.18
CA LEU A 155 4.72 -11.95 -0.55
C LEU A 155 3.94 -13.01 -1.32
N ASP A 156 4.61 -14.00 -1.89
CA ASP A 156 4.00 -15.00 -2.78
C ASP A 156 3.70 -16.34 -2.12
N GLY A 157 4.09 -16.52 -0.85
CA GLY A 157 3.84 -17.72 -0.07
C GLY A 157 4.83 -18.85 -0.33
N ASN A 158 5.97 -18.59 -0.97
CA ASN A 158 6.96 -19.61 -1.33
C ASN A 158 7.98 -19.91 -0.19
N GLY A 159 7.90 -19.22 0.95
CA GLY A 159 8.80 -19.37 2.08
C GLY A 159 10.10 -18.54 2.01
N THR A 160 10.35 -17.86 0.90
CA THR A 160 11.39 -16.84 0.76
C THR A 160 10.83 -15.46 1.09
N GLN A 161 11.72 -14.51 1.43
CA GLN A 161 11.29 -13.18 1.85
C GLN A 161 11.72 -12.13 0.83
N GLU A 162 10.74 -11.33 0.40
CA GLU A 162 10.95 -10.10 -0.33
C GLU A 162 11.20 -8.95 0.64
N VAL A 163 11.92 -7.94 0.14
CA VAL A 163 12.15 -6.69 0.85
C VAL A 163 11.68 -5.51 0.03
N LEU A 164 10.72 -4.77 0.58
CA LEU A 164 10.28 -3.49 0.06
C LEU A 164 11.13 -2.38 0.66
N ILE A 165 11.66 -1.53 -0.20
CA ILE A 165 12.69 -0.54 0.11
C ILE A 165 12.14 0.82 -0.29
N GLU A 166 11.87 1.67 0.70
CA GLU A 166 11.58 3.09 0.48
C GLU A 166 12.83 3.91 0.74
N ALA A 167 13.19 4.75 -0.23
CA ALA A 167 14.21 5.77 -0.06
C ALA A 167 13.72 7.08 -0.66
N SER A 168 13.83 8.17 0.08
CA SER A 168 13.48 9.49 -0.46
C SER A 168 14.29 10.59 0.18
N ARG A 169 14.61 11.59 -0.64
CA ARG A 169 15.24 12.84 -0.22
C ARG A 169 14.71 13.96 -1.08
N PHE A 170 14.23 15.01 -0.42
CA PHE A 170 13.78 16.25 -1.03
C PHE A 170 14.35 17.39 -0.20
N ARG A 171 15.08 18.33 -0.81
CA ARG A 171 15.77 19.41 -0.09
C ARG A 171 14.83 20.32 0.69
N GLU A 172 13.66 20.59 0.14
CA GLU A 172 12.68 21.57 0.64
C GLU A 172 11.45 20.90 1.26
N ARG A 173 11.56 19.61 1.63
CA ARG A 173 10.42 18.88 2.19
C ARG A 173 10.03 19.39 3.56
N SER A 174 8.76 19.74 3.69
CA SER A 174 8.06 19.92 4.96
C SER A 174 6.95 18.86 5.09
N GLY A 175 6.90 18.15 6.21
CA GLY A 175 5.85 17.18 6.49
C GLY A 175 5.86 15.92 5.59
N HIS A 176 4.65 15.43 5.28
CA HIS A 176 4.44 14.13 4.66
C HIS A 176 4.52 14.13 3.13
N PHE A 177 4.32 15.28 2.51
CA PHE A 177 4.26 15.47 1.05
C PHE A 177 5.60 15.95 0.49
N PRO A 178 5.90 15.73 -0.80
CA PRO A 178 7.09 16.32 -1.42
C PRO A 178 6.87 17.85 -1.65
N PRO A 179 7.94 18.64 -1.87
CA PRO A 179 7.80 20.02 -2.34
C PRO A 179 7.15 20.03 -3.75
N PRO A 180 6.66 21.19 -4.25
CA PRO A 180 6.12 21.26 -5.61
C PRO A 180 7.14 20.93 -6.71
N VAL A 181 8.36 21.44 -6.55
CA VAL A 181 9.43 21.32 -7.53
C VAL A 181 10.50 20.38 -7.02
N GLY A 182 10.88 19.40 -7.83
CA GLY A 182 12.03 18.55 -7.60
C GLY A 182 13.32 19.31 -7.89
N GLN A 183 14.20 19.40 -6.90
CA GLN A 183 15.51 20.04 -7.04
C GLN A 183 16.56 19.01 -7.43
N SER A 184 17.66 19.46 -8.06
CA SER A 184 18.77 18.56 -8.39
C SER A 184 19.23 17.73 -7.18
N GLY A 185 19.29 16.42 -7.37
CA GLY A 185 19.62 15.44 -6.33
C GLY A 185 18.44 15.01 -5.44
N ASP A 186 17.23 15.50 -5.70
CA ASP A 186 16.00 14.99 -5.09
C ASP A 186 15.55 13.69 -5.75
N TYR A 187 14.98 12.79 -4.95
CA TYR A 187 14.48 11.50 -5.42
C TYR A 187 13.45 10.90 -4.47
N SER A 188 12.66 9.98 -5.02
CA SER A 188 11.85 9.01 -4.30
C SER A 188 11.92 7.67 -5.02
N LEU A 189 12.27 6.60 -4.33
CA LEU A 189 12.30 5.24 -4.85
C LEU A 189 11.50 4.33 -3.92
N LEU A 190 10.58 3.57 -4.51
CA LEU A 190 9.96 2.39 -3.91
C LEU A 190 10.36 1.17 -4.73
N LEU A 191 11.15 0.29 -4.13
CA LEU A 191 11.73 -0.87 -4.79
C LEU A 191 11.27 -2.14 -4.08
N LEU A 192 11.10 -3.22 -4.84
CA LEU A 192 10.94 -4.58 -4.33
C LEU A 192 12.16 -5.39 -4.69
N ARG A 193 12.80 -5.98 -3.68
CA ARG A 193 13.93 -6.90 -3.88
C ARG A 193 13.53 -8.31 -3.48
N GLN A 194 13.81 -9.25 -4.37
CA GLN A 194 13.58 -10.68 -4.18
C GLN A 194 14.86 -11.47 -4.53
N VAL A 195 14.89 -12.76 -4.20
CA VAL A 195 15.93 -13.69 -4.64
C VAL A 195 15.30 -14.77 -5.51
N VAL A 196 15.64 -14.78 -6.80
CA VAL A 196 15.14 -15.76 -7.78
C VAL A 196 16.31 -16.63 -8.23
N ALA A 197 16.22 -17.95 -8.04
CA ALA A 197 17.28 -18.90 -8.40
C ALA A 197 18.68 -18.48 -7.89
N GLY A 198 18.75 -18.01 -6.64
CA GLY A 198 20.00 -17.56 -5.99
C GLY A 198 20.50 -16.19 -6.42
N ARG A 199 19.79 -15.48 -7.31
CA ARG A 199 20.15 -14.13 -7.76
C ARG A 199 19.19 -13.10 -7.21
N ALA A 200 19.74 -12.00 -6.69
CA ALA A 200 18.92 -10.88 -6.27
C ALA A 200 18.36 -10.14 -7.49
N VAL A 201 17.04 -9.94 -7.51
CA VAL A 201 16.33 -9.18 -8.54
C VAL A 201 15.62 -8.01 -7.87
N THR A 202 15.73 -6.82 -8.46
CA THR A 202 15.08 -5.60 -7.98
C THR A 202 14.04 -5.15 -9.00
N THR A 203 12.80 -4.99 -8.56
CA THR A 203 11.70 -4.42 -9.33
C THR A 203 11.43 -3.01 -8.82
N VAL A 204 11.23 -2.06 -9.73
CA VAL A 204 10.81 -0.71 -9.36
C VAL A 204 9.28 -0.68 -9.27
N LEU A 205 8.76 -0.23 -8.14
CA LEU A 205 7.31 -0.08 -7.92
C LEU A 205 6.85 1.38 -8.04
N GLY A 206 7.77 2.32 -7.83
CA GLY A 206 7.54 3.75 -8.02
C GLY A 206 8.87 4.50 -7.98
N GLU A 207 9.01 5.51 -8.83
CA GLU A 207 10.26 6.26 -8.99
C GLU A 207 10.04 7.72 -9.31
N HIS A 208 10.86 8.56 -8.70
CA HIS A 208 11.09 9.93 -9.06
C HIS A 208 12.58 10.22 -8.87
N VAL A 209 13.19 10.83 -9.89
CA VAL A 209 14.54 11.40 -9.80
C VAL A 209 14.47 12.75 -10.48
N ALA A 210 14.72 13.81 -9.71
CA ALA A 210 14.67 15.16 -10.24
C ALA A 210 15.80 15.38 -11.27
N PRO A 211 15.59 16.24 -12.27
CA PRO A 211 16.62 16.57 -13.25
C PRO A 211 17.92 17.04 -12.60
N LEU A 212 19.05 16.67 -13.20
CA LEU A 212 20.37 17.07 -12.71
C LEU A 212 20.60 18.58 -12.81
N LYS A 213 20.00 19.22 -13.83
CA LYS A 213 19.99 20.67 -13.99
C LYS A 213 18.83 21.26 -13.21
N SER A 214 19.10 22.28 -12.40
CA SER A 214 18.03 23.05 -11.73
C SER A 214 17.06 23.60 -12.76
N TRP A 215 15.78 23.52 -12.43
CA TRP A 215 14.73 24.11 -13.25
C TRP A 215 14.75 25.64 -13.12
N ASP A 216 14.56 26.30 -14.25
CA ASP A 216 14.41 27.74 -14.35
C ASP A 216 12.92 28.05 -14.60
N PRO A 217 12.21 28.69 -13.65
CA PRO A 217 10.80 29.05 -13.81
C PRO A 217 10.52 29.98 -15.01
N GLY A 218 11.53 30.68 -15.52
CA GLY A 218 11.43 31.52 -16.72
C GLY A 218 11.70 30.79 -18.04
N SER A 219 12.02 29.49 -17.99
CA SER A 219 12.27 28.67 -19.18
C SER A 219 11.00 27.99 -19.69
N ASP A 220 11.01 27.60 -20.97
CA ASP A 220 9.93 26.79 -21.57
C ASP A 220 9.95 25.31 -21.10
N ALA A 221 10.91 24.93 -20.25
CA ALA A 221 10.99 23.56 -19.74
C ALA A 221 9.86 23.30 -18.72
N PRO A 222 9.18 22.15 -18.80
CA PRO A 222 8.14 21.82 -17.84
C PRO A 222 8.72 21.78 -16.42
N MET A 223 7.93 22.26 -15.46
CA MET A 223 8.29 22.19 -14.05
C MET A 223 8.53 20.73 -13.65
N PRO A 224 9.69 20.37 -13.08
CA PRO A 224 9.94 19.02 -12.63
C PRO A 224 9.13 18.78 -11.36
N MET A 225 7.92 18.27 -11.52
CA MET A 225 7.03 18.00 -10.41
C MET A 225 7.65 16.94 -9.50
N ALA A 226 7.83 17.28 -8.22
CA ALA A 226 8.37 16.32 -7.28
C ALA A 226 7.30 15.27 -6.95
N THR A 227 7.64 13.99 -7.06
CA THR A 227 6.70 12.89 -6.79
C THR A 227 7.25 11.96 -5.73
N LEU A 228 6.44 11.68 -4.72
CA LEU A 228 6.75 10.78 -3.61
C LEU A 228 6.03 9.46 -3.81
N TYR A 229 6.77 8.36 -3.63
CA TYR A 229 6.25 6.99 -3.64
C TYR A 229 6.58 6.30 -2.32
N ARG A 230 5.59 5.69 -1.68
CA ARG A 230 5.74 4.98 -0.40
C ARG A 230 4.86 3.75 -0.35
N LEU A 231 5.23 2.81 0.50
CA LEU A 231 4.36 1.69 0.83
C LEU A 231 3.30 2.16 1.83
N ALA A 232 2.03 2.01 1.44
CA ALA A 232 0.88 2.23 2.31
C ALA A 232 0.51 0.95 3.10
N GLY A 233 0.68 -0.22 2.49
CA GLY A 233 0.44 -1.50 3.15
C GLY A 233 0.73 -2.72 2.27
N VAL A 234 0.67 -3.89 2.91
CA VAL A 234 0.86 -5.21 2.29
C VAL A 234 -0.20 -6.13 2.87
N ALA A 235 -0.99 -6.77 2.01
CA ALA A 235 -2.07 -7.66 2.42
C ALA A 235 -2.51 -8.57 1.28
N ASP A 236 -3.01 -9.75 1.61
CA ASP A 236 -3.80 -10.61 0.73
C ASP A 236 -5.22 -10.05 0.65
N LEU A 237 -5.50 -9.34 -0.44
CA LEU A 237 -6.72 -8.55 -0.63
C LEU A 237 -7.80 -9.35 -1.39
N ASN A 238 -7.43 -10.39 -2.12
CA ASN A 238 -8.36 -11.26 -2.86
C ASN A 238 -8.57 -12.64 -2.21
N GLY A 239 -7.76 -13.00 -1.22
CA GLY A 239 -7.80 -14.29 -0.51
C GLY A 239 -7.08 -15.44 -1.22
N ASP A 240 -6.24 -15.18 -2.23
CA ASP A 240 -5.54 -16.22 -3.00
C ASP A 240 -4.23 -16.71 -2.35
N GLY A 241 -3.87 -16.10 -1.21
CA GLY A 241 -2.67 -16.43 -0.45
C GLY A 241 -1.44 -15.64 -0.88
N ARG A 242 -1.46 -14.88 -1.97
CA ARG A 242 -0.43 -13.87 -2.32
C ARG A 242 -0.82 -12.54 -1.72
N MET A 243 0.16 -11.69 -1.40
CA MET A 243 -0.10 -10.37 -0.83
C MET A 243 0.12 -9.27 -1.88
N GLU A 244 -0.92 -8.49 -2.14
CA GLU A 244 -0.89 -7.26 -2.90
C GLU A 244 -0.18 -6.13 -2.13
N LEU A 245 0.28 -5.14 -2.90
CA LEU A 245 1.02 -3.98 -2.43
C LEU A 245 0.19 -2.72 -2.64
N ALA A 246 -0.11 -1.99 -1.57
CA ALA A 246 -0.70 -0.67 -1.69
C ALA A 246 0.38 0.40 -1.69
N VAL A 247 0.43 1.20 -2.74
CA VAL A 247 1.43 2.23 -2.97
C VAL A 247 0.77 3.60 -2.82
N PHE A 248 1.28 4.39 -1.88
CA PHE A 248 0.94 5.80 -1.76
C PHE A 248 1.78 6.61 -2.75
N GLY A 249 1.11 7.42 -3.56
CA GLY A 249 1.69 8.40 -4.46
C GLY A 249 1.27 9.81 -4.05
N ALA A 250 2.18 10.77 -4.14
CA ALA A 250 1.84 12.17 -3.92
C ALA A 250 2.72 13.14 -4.71
N TYR A 251 2.14 14.26 -5.09
CA TYR A 251 2.78 15.48 -5.55
C TYR A 251 2.08 16.70 -4.91
N TYR A 252 2.33 17.93 -5.36
CA TYR A 252 1.83 19.12 -4.67
C TYR A 252 0.33 19.40 -4.81
N GLU A 253 -0.33 18.91 -5.86
CA GLU A 253 -1.79 19.11 -6.06
C GLU A 253 -2.61 17.87 -5.75
N GLY A 254 -1.95 16.73 -5.51
CA GLY A 254 -2.65 15.47 -5.42
C GLY A 254 -1.90 14.38 -4.70
N ALA A 255 -2.68 13.47 -4.13
CA ALA A 255 -2.19 12.28 -3.50
C ALA A 255 -3.27 11.19 -3.52
N GLY A 256 -2.80 9.94 -3.54
CA GLY A 256 -3.67 8.79 -3.55
C GLY A 256 -2.94 7.51 -3.20
N VAL A 257 -3.70 6.43 -3.21
CA VAL A 257 -3.21 5.07 -3.02
C VAL A 257 -3.73 4.21 -4.14
N SER A 258 -2.82 3.46 -4.78
CA SER A 258 -3.14 2.44 -5.77
C SER A 258 -2.66 1.06 -5.30
N VAL A 259 -3.31 0.00 -5.76
CA VAL A 259 -2.97 -1.38 -5.41
C VAL A 259 -2.35 -2.09 -6.60
N LEU A 260 -1.24 -2.77 -6.33
CA LEU A 260 -0.47 -3.56 -7.27
C LEU A 260 -0.54 -5.03 -6.86
N GLU A 261 -0.78 -5.89 -7.85
CA GLU A 261 -0.43 -7.30 -7.74
C GLU A 261 1.03 -7.48 -8.14
N TRP A 262 1.73 -8.35 -7.42
CA TRP A 262 3.11 -8.68 -7.72
C TRP A 262 3.32 -10.19 -7.75
N THR A 263 4.14 -10.62 -8.71
CA THR A 263 4.70 -11.96 -8.78
C THR A 263 6.18 -11.86 -9.16
N PRO A 264 6.96 -12.94 -9.01
CA PRO A 264 8.33 -12.98 -9.52
C PRO A 264 8.44 -12.66 -11.03
N ALA A 265 7.37 -12.85 -11.80
CA ALA A 265 7.31 -12.54 -13.24
C ALA A 265 7.04 -11.05 -13.55
N GLY A 266 6.52 -10.27 -12.59
CA GLY A 266 6.23 -8.86 -12.81
C GLY A 266 5.16 -8.27 -11.91
N VAL A 267 4.85 -7.01 -12.17
CA VAL A 267 3.84 -6.20 -11.46
C VAL A 267 2.65 -5.96 -12.38
N ARG A 268 1.44 -6.03 -11.83
CA ARG A 268 0.20 -5.68 -12.51
C ARG A 268 -0.58 -4.66 -11.69
N GLN A 269 -1.02 -3.59 -12.33
CA GLN A 269 -1.93 -2.62 -11.69
C GLN A 269 -3.35 -3.22 -11.59
N THR A 270 -4.00 -2.98 -10.46
CA THR A 270 -5.42 -3.27 -10.27
C THR A 270 -6.23 -1.98 -10.46
N PRO A 271 -7.56 -2.06 -10.65
CA PRO A 271 -8.42 -0.87 -10.65
C PRO A 271 -8.66 -0.29 -9.24
N LEU A 272 -7.97 -0.78 -8.20
CA LEU A 272 -8.12 -0.29 -6.84
C LEU A 272 -7.23 0.93 -6.65
N GLU A 273 -7.84 2.10 -6.82
CA GLU A 273 -7.17 3.39 -6.74
C GLU A 273 -8.14 4.44 -6.22
N SER A 274 -7.65 5.31 -5.34
CA SER A 274 -8.40 6.44 -4.81
C SER A 274 -7.46 7.51 -4.29
N GLY A 275 -7.88 8.76 -4.42
CA GLY A 275 -7.08 9.92 -4.05
C GLY A 275 -7.77 11.19 -4.53
N CYS A 276 -7.18 12.33 -4.21
CA CYS A 276 -7.60 13.60 -4.81
C CYS A 276 -6.46 14.16 -5.65
N GLY A 277 -6.78 14.71 -6.83
CA GLY A 277 -5.78 15.14 -7.81
C GLY A 277 -4.97 13.96 -8.37
N VAL A 278 -5.57 12.78 -8.50
CA VAL A 278 -4.95 11.56 -9.06
C VAL A 278 -5.64 11.10 -10.33
#